data_AF-A0A920BDL8-F1
#
_entry.id   AF-A0A920BDL8-F1
#
_cell.length_a   1.000
_cell.length_b   1.000
_cell.length_c   1.000
_cell.angle_alpha   90.00
_cell.angle_beta   90.00
_cell.angle_gamma   90.00
#
_symmetry.space_group_name_H-M   'P 1'
#
loop_
_entity.id
_entity.type
_entity.pdbx_description
1 polymer ?
#
loop_
_entity_poly.entity_id
_entity_poly.type
_entity_poly.pdbx_seq_one_letter_code
_entity_poly.pdbx_strand_id
1 'polypeptide(L)'
;MAIVTKSPLTGTVTDSHHGGWSAARLRWAGFDGLIFSGKSEKPVYAYVTQDKVELLDASELWGKGVHETVKFFQDQYGDKELSVIAIGQAGKSFPDSPTGSTK
;
A
#
# COMPACT_ATOMS: atom_id res chain seq x y z
N MET A 1 12.54 2.51 2.71
CA MET A 1 11.93 1.19 2.96
C MET A 1 11.95 0.38 1.66
N ALA A 2 11.96 -0.95 1.77
CA ALA A 2 11.91 -1.84 0.62
C ALA A 2 10.52 -2.50 0.55
N ILE A 3 9.95 -2.57 -0.65
CA ILE A 3 8.73 -3.31 -0.96
C ILE A 3 9.16 -4.52 -1.77
N VAL A 4 8.89 -5.73 -1.29
CA VAL A 4 9.35 -6.98 -1.90
C VAL A 4 8.14 -7.83 -2.29
N THR A 5 8.12 -8.36 -3.50
CA THR A 5 7.06 -9.26 -3.97
C THR A 5 7.58 -10.19 -5.07
N LYS A 6 6.77 -11.19 -5.47
CA LYS A 6 6.96 -11.91 -6.73
C LYS A 6 6.48 -11.00 -7.86
N SER A 7 7.38 -10.63 -8.75
CA SER A 7 7.10 -9.77 -9.90
C SER A 7 6.13 -10.46 -10.85
N PRO A 8 5.01 -9.81 -11.24
CA PRO A 8 4.13 -10.35 -12.26
C PRO A 8 4.74 -10.28 -13.66
N LEU A 9 5.75 -9.42 -13.88
CA LEU A 9 6.42 -9.25 -15.17
C LEU A 9 7.48 -10.34 -15.41
N THR A 10 8.27 -10.65 -14.39
CA THR A 10 9.41 -11.60 -14.53
C THR A 10 9.14 -12.96 -13.90
N GLY A 11 8.12 -13.08 -13.05
CA GLY A 11 7.84 -14.29 -12.27
C GLY A 11 8.83 -14.56 -11.13
N THR A 12 9.83 -13.70 -10.95
CA THR A 12 10.90 -13.82 -9.94
C THR A 12 10.68 -12.86 -8.77
N VAL A 13 11.53 -12.94 -7.74
CA VAL A 13 11.58 -11.92 -6.69
C VAL A 13 11.94 -10.56 -7.30
N THR A 14 11.24 -9.52 -6.86
CA THR A 14 11.60 -8.12 -7.11
C THR A 14 11.46 -7.35 -5.81
N ASP A 15 12.34 -6.38 -5.64
CA ASP A 15 12.23 -5.36 -4.61
C ASP A 15 12.21 -3.96 -5.23
N SER A 16 11.59 -3.02 -4.53
CA SER A 16 11.55 -1.61 -4.90
C SER A 16 11.79 -0.76 -3.66
N HIS A 17 12.64 0.25 -3.80
CA HIS A 17 12.98 1.13 -2.70
C HIS A 17 12.23 2.45 -2.82
N HIS A 18 11.62 2.87 -1.72
CA HIS A 18 11.05 4.21 -1.60
C HIS A 18 11.67 4.96 -0.41
N GLY A 19 11.97 6.23 -0.62
CA GLY A 19 12.53 7.13 0.37
C GLY A 19 11.46 7.89 1.18
N GLY A 20 11.88 8.92 1.90
CA GLY A 20 11.01 9.76 2.72
C GLY A 20 10.74 9.16 4.10
N TRP A 21 9.62 9.57 4.69
CA TRP A 21 9.32 9.34 6.10
C TRP A 21 8.59 8.03 6.41
N SER A 22 8.08 7.32 5.40
CA SER A 22 7.20 6.17 5.62
C SER A 22 7.85 5.04 6.42
N ALA A 23 9.14 4.77 6.17
CA ALA A 23 9.89 3.77 6.92
C ALA A 23 10.07 4.14 8.39
N ALA A 24 10.43 5.40 8.66
CA ALA A 24 10.61 5.91 10.01
C ALA A 24 9.29 5.91 10.77
N ARG A 25 8.20 6.37 10.14
CA ARG A 25 6.86 6.39 10.73
C ARG A 25 6.33 4.99 11.03
N LEU A 26 6.59 4.00 10.16
CA LEU A 26 6.21 2.62 10.43
C LEU A 26 6.94 2.08 11.67
N ARG A 27 8.24 2.34 11.78
CA ARG A 27 9.04 1.98 12.97
C ARG A 27 8.55 2.68 14.23
N TRP A 28 8.21 3.96 14.16
CA TRP A 28 7.65 4.71 15.30
C TRP A 28 6.24 4.27 15.68
N ALA A 29 5.47 3.72 14.74
CA ALA A 29 4.19 3.09 14.99
C ALA A 29 4.31 1.69 15.63
N GLY A 30 5.53 1.19 15.85
CA GLY A 30 5.78 -0.10 16.50
C GLY A 30 6.04 -1.27 15.55
N PHE A 31 6.17 -1.03 14.24
CA PHE A 31 6.28 -2.09 13.23
C PHE A 31 7.61 -2.05 12.47
N ASP A 32 8.22 -3.22 12.27
CA ASP A 32 9.39 -3.38 11.40
C ASP A 32 9.04 -3.55 9.92
N GLY A 33 7.82 -4.03 9.65
CA GLY A 33 7.32 -4.28 8.31
C GLY A 33 5.87 -4.75 8.34
N LEU A 34 5.25 -4.77 7.16
CA LEU A 34 3.89 -5.26 6.96
C LEU A 34 3.92 -6.36 5.90
N ILE A 35 3.22 -7.46 6.17
CA ILE A 35 3.05 -8.56 5.20
C ILE A 35 1.59 -8.59 4.79
N PHE A 36 1.33 -8.30 3.52
CA PHE A 36 0.01 -8.44 2.92
C PHE A 36 -0.09 -9.78 2.20
N SER A 37 -1.13 -10.55 2.47
CA SER A 37 -1.40 -11.83 1.82
C SER A 37 -2.88 -11.93 1.45
N GLY A 38 -3.18 -12.73 0.42
CA GLY A 38 -4.53 -12.85 -0.13
C GLY A 38 -4.94 -11.64 -0.97
N LYS A 39 -6.26 -11.47 -1.15
CA LYS A 39 -6.89 -10.41 -1.94
C LYS A 39 -8.18 -9.98 -1.24
N SER A 40 -8.38 -8.68 -1.08
CA SER A 40 -9.64 -8.13 -0.56
C SER A 40 -10.74 -8.18 -1.63
N GLU A 41 -11.98 -8.45 -1.23
CA GLU A 41 -13.15 -8.47 -2.13
C GLU A 41 -13.50 -7.08 -2.67
N LYS A 42 -13.16 -6.03 -1.92
CA LYS A 42 -13.37 -4.62 -2.27
C LYS A 42 -12.10 -3.80 -2.05
N PRO A 43 -11.97 -2.61 -2.68
CA PRO A 43 -10.85 -1.71 -2.41
C PRO A 43 -10.77 -1.37 -0.92
N VAL A 44 -9.59 -1.58 -0.34
CA VAL A 44 -9.29 -1.23 1.06
C VAL A 44 -7.92 -0.57 1.17
N TYR A 45 -7.70 0.21 2.22
CA TYR A 45 -6.37 0.70 2.60
C TYR A 45 -6.04 0.25 4.01
N ALA A 46 -4.74 0.08 4.29
CA ALA A 46 -4.24 -0.17 5.63
C ALA A 46 -3.95 1.17 6.32
N TYR A 47 -4.62 1.41 7.44
CA TYR A 47 -4.35 2.54 8.32
C TYR A 47 -3.52 2.06 9.50
N VAL A 48 -2.32 2.62 9.63
CA VAL A 48 -1.35 2.23 10.66
C VAL A 48 -1.20 3.39 11.64
N THR A 49 -1.44 3.10 12.91
CA THR A 49 -1.26 4.00 14.05
C THR A 49 -0.46 3.26 15.13
N GLN A 50 -0.14 3.92 16.24
CA GLN A 50 0.66 3.32 17.33
C GLN A 50 0.12 1.94 17.72
N ASP A 51 0.92 0.91 17.46
CA ASP A 51 0.66 -0.50 17.75
C ASP A 51 -0.64 -1.06 17.15
N LYS A 52 -1.23 -0.39 16.14
CA LYS A 52 -2.51 -0.78 15.54
C LYS A 52 -2.50 -0.68 14.02
N VAL A 53 -3.02 -1.72 13.37
CA VAL A 53 -3.26 -1.75 11.93
C VAL A 53 -4.72 -2.09 11.67
N GLU A 54 -5.39 -1.29 10.86
CA GLU A 54 -6.79 -1.50 10.45
C GLU A 54 -6.94 -1.49 8.93
N LEU A 55 -7.79 -2.36 8.39
CA LEU A 55 -8.18 -2.33 6.98
C LEU A 55 -9.52 -1.59 6.86
N LEU A 56 -9.50 -0.48 6.13
CA LEU A 56 -10.64 0.42 5.97
C LEU A 56 -11.04 0.54 4.49
N ASP A 57 -12.30 0.90 4.23
CA ASP A 57 -12.86 0.98 2.88
C ASP A 57 -12.19 2.06 2.03
N ALA A 58 -11.76 1.71 0.80
CA ALA A 58 -11.12 2.61 -0.14
C ALA A 58 -11.93 2.81 -1.42
N SER A 59 -13.22 2.48 -1.42
CA SER A 59 -14.03 2.44 -2.65
C SER A 59 -14.08 3.81 -3.33
N GLU A 60 -14.18 4.89 -2.55
CA GLU A 60 -14.19 6.28 -3.06
C GLU A 60 -12.87 6.71 -3.70
N LEU A 61 -11.78 6.00 -3.40
CA LEU A 61 -10.44 6.25 -3.94
C LEU A 61 -10.15 5.42 -5.18
N TRP A 62 -10.97 4.42 -5.48
CA TRP A 62 -10.82 3.65 -6.70
C TRP A 62 -11.05 4.57 -7.92
N GLY A 63 -10.24 4.45 -8.96
CA GLY A 63 -10.30 5.41 -10.08
C GLY A 63 -9.53 6.74 -9.87
N LYS A 64 -9.14 7.09 -8.64
CA LYS A 64 -8.32 8.31 -8.38
C LYS A 64 -6.83 8.15 -8.64
N GLY A 65 -6.16 9.24 -9.00
CA GLY A 65 -4.70 9.32 -9.11
C GLY A 65 -4.00 9.36 -7.75
N VAL A 66 -2.66 9.24 -7.74
CA VAL A 66 -1.87 9.25 -6.49
C VAL A 66 -2.00 10.60 -5.78
N HIS A 67 -1.88 11.73 -6.49
CA HIS A 67 -1.98 13.06 -5.87
C HIS A 67 -3.33 13.30 -5.20
N GLU A 68 -4.43 12.91 -5.85
CA GLU A 68 -5.77 12.99 -5.26
C GLU A 68 -5.92 12.09 -4.04
N THR A 69 -5.36 10.87 -4.11
CA THR A 69 -5.40 9.91 -3.00
C THR A 69 -4.63 10.45 -1.79
N VAL A 70 -3.45 11.03 -2.01
CA VAL A 70 -2.65 11.65 -0.95
C VAL A 70 -3.39 12.83 -0.33
N LYS A 71 -3.94 13.73 -1.16
CA LYS A 71 -4.71 14.88 -0.68
C LYS A 71 -5.92 14.44 0.14
N PHE A 72 -6.66 13.44 -0.32
CA PHE A 72 -7.80 12.88 0.43
C PHE A 72 -7.39 12.44 1.85
N PHE A 73 -6.30 11.70 1.98
CA PHE A 73 -5.85 11.25 3.29
C PHE A 73 -5.25 12.38 4.15
N GLN A 74 -4.61 13.37 3.54
CA GLN A 74 -4.17 14.58 4.25
C GLN A 74 -5.37 15.37 4.80
N ASP A 75 -6.44 15.48 4.02
CA ASP A 75 -7.68 16.15 4.46
C ASP A 75 -8.39 15.34 5.56
N GLN A 76 -8.34 14.00 5.51
CA GLN A 76 -8.99 13.11 6.48
C GLN A 76 -8.21 12.93 7.80
N TYR A 77 -6.88 12.82 7.74
CA TYR A 77 -6.04 12.47 8.89
C TYR A 77 -5.02 13.54 9.29
N GLY A 78 -4.93 14.63 8.53
CA GLY A 78 -3.91 15.66 8.69
C GLY A 78 -2.61 15.33 7.94
N ASP A 79 -1.83 16.36 7.64
CA ASP A 79 -0.63 16.25 6.79
C ASP A 79 0.68 16.01 7.57
N LYS A 80 0.82 16.65 8.74
CA LYS A 80 2.13 16.77 9.43
C LYS A 80 2.75 15.42 9.82
N GLU A 81 1.94 14.45 10.22
CA GLU A 81 2.41 13.16 10.73
C GLU A 81 1.99 11.99 9.85
N LEU A 82 1.56 12.28 8.61
CA LEU A 82 1.05 11.29 7.69
C LEU A 82 2.09 10.91 6.64
N SER A 83 2.16 9.63 6.34
CA SER A 83 2.87 9.08 5.18
C SER A 83 1.90 8.21 4.40
N VAL A 84 1.65 8.56 3.13
CA VAL A 84 0.75 7.82 2.26
C VAL A 84 1.55 7.03 1.23
N ILE A 85 1.27 5.74 1.13
CA ILE A 85 1.76 4.87 0.05
C ILE A 85 0.52 4.47 -0.73
N ALA A 86 0.45 4.89 -2.00
CA ALA A 86 -0.72 4.68 -2.83
C ALA A 86 -0.33 4.18 -4.22
N ILE A 87 -1.23 3.44 -4.83
CA ILE A 87 -1.13 3.00 -6.22
C ILE A 87 -1.91 3.95 -7.14
N GLY A 88 -1.35 4.22 -8.31
CA GLY A 88 -2.06 4.91 -9.39
C GLY A 88 -3.00 3.99 -10.17
N GLN A 89 -3.66 4.53 -11.18
CA GLN A 89 -4.59 3.78 -12.03
C GLN A 89 -3.98 2.54 -12.67
N ALA A 90 -2.72 2.62 -13.10
CA ALA A 90 -2.00 1.50 -13.69
C ALA A 90 -1.92 0.29 -12.75
N GLY A 91 -1.73 0.52 -11.44
CA GLY A 91 -1.70 -0.56 -10.45
C GLY A 91 -3.09 -1.15 -10.16
N LYS A 92 -4.15 -0.33 -10.24
CA LYS A 92 -5.54 -0.74 -9.98
C LYS A 92 -6.13 -1.58 -11.10
N SER A 93 -5.70 -1.32 -12.34
CA SER A 93 -6.15 -2.04 -13.54
C SER A 93 -5.26 -3.22 -13.93
N PHE A 94 -4.27 -3.57 -13.09
CA PHE A 94 -3.34 -4.65 -13.44
C PHE A 94 -4.09 -5.99 -13.41
N PRO A 95 -4.13 -6.74 -14.53
CA PRO A 95 -4.80 -8.03 -14.58
C PRO A 95 -4.09 -9.01 -13.64
N ASP A 96 -4.86 -9.87 -12.97
CA ASP A 96 -4.30 -10.91 -12.11
C ASP A 96 -3.30 -11.74 -12.94
N SER A 97 -2.02 -11.73 -12.53
CA SER A 97 -1.01 -12.54 -13.19
C SER A 97 -1.39 -14.02 -13.04
N PRO A 98 -1.34 -14.85 -14.09
CA PRO A 98 -1.79 -16.25 -14.03
C PRO A 98 -0.89 -17.17 -13.18
N THR A 99 0.03 -16.63 -12.37
CA THR A 99 0.99 -17.44 -11.61
C THR A 99 0.62 -17.60 -10.14
N GLY A 100 -0.60 -18.08 -9.91
CA GLY A 100 -0.91 -18.90 -8.74
C GLY A 100 -0.15 -20.22 -8.84
N SER A 101 1.16 -20.20 -8.60
CA SER A 101 1.93 -21.43 -8.45
C SER A 101 1.69 -21.96 -7.04
N THR A 102 0.65 -22.77 -6.89
CA THR A 102 0.61 -23.84 -5.89
C THR A 102 1.83 -24.71 -6.07
N LYS A 103 2.79 -24.60 -5.15
CA LYS A 103 3.61 -25.69 -4.65
C LYS A 103 3.90 -25.45 -3.19
#